data_AF-Q4DA15-F1
#
_entry.id   AF-Q4DA15-F1
#
_cell.length_a   1.000
_cell.length_b   1.000
_cell.length_c   1.000
_cell.angle_alpha   90.00
_cell.angle_beta   90.00
_cell.angle_gamma   90.00
#
_symmetry.space_group_name_H-M   'P 1'
#
loop_
_entity.id
_entity.type
_entity.pdbx_description
1 polymer ?
#
loop_
_entity_poly.entity_id
_entity_poly.type
_entity_poly.pdbx_seq_one_letter_code
_entity_poly.pdbx_strand_id
1 'polypeptide(L)'
;DPKDPANPTKYLGPEALRGSGGVLLNKKGERFVNELDLRSVVSNAIIEQGDEYPDAGGSKFAFCVLNDAAVKLFGVNSHGFYWKRLGLFVKADTVEKLAALIGCPVENVRNTLGDYEQLSKENRQCPKTRKVVYPCVVGPQGPFYVAFVTPSIHYTMGGCLISPSAEMQLEENTTSPFGHRRPIFGLFGAGEVTGGVHGGNRLGGNSLLECVVFGRIAGDRAATILQNNDTYLWGEKWSQLKLRNVMEDENGFMWLHFTFPSSFQVSGLEALQGVVLRSVSGDKSVEVYTPYTLPDDEGVVGIALSPWLTGNGVHWLRTLQPGDTVEMKAAERVERNYMNMLKAPHKVVIATSRGIAPMMQILRATMERPEKDATIHLIYIADRASSIPYREKLKALAEASPERFRCTFVLQHPQPGWSGAVNYLDEIAASVFPDPAVVIFLCGASEETRSIKSSLLDMGHDVATIATVE
;
A
#
# COMPACT_ATOMS: atom_id res chain seq x y z
N ASP A 1 -17.59 -27.28 20.62
CA ASP A 1 -17.25 -28.42 21.50
C ASP A 1 -18.33 -29.46 21.28
N PRO A 2 -18.03 -30.75 21.04
CA PRO A 2 -19.08 -31.78 20.97
C PRO A 2 -20.01 -31.80 22.20
N LYS A 3 -19.55 -31.32 23.37
CA LYS A 3 -20.36 -31.20 24.60
C LYS A 3 -21.30 -30.00 24.61
N ASP A 4 -21.05 -29.00 23.76
CA ASP A 4 -21.87 -27.81 23.60
C ASP A 4 -21.80 -27.33 22.14
N PRO A 5 -22.48 -28.02 21.20
CA PRO A 5 -22.36 -27.74 19.77
C PRO A 5 -22.91 -26.37 19.37
N ALA A 6 -23.97 -25.91 20.05
CA ALA A 6 -24.65 -24.65 19.80
C ALA A 6 -23.88 -23.42 20.31
N ASN A 7 -22.84 -23.59 21.14
CA ASN A 7 -22.10 -22.45 21.71
C ASN A 7 -21.61 -21.50 20.61
N PRO A 8 -21.92 -20.19 20.65
CA PRO A 8 -21.43 -19.25 19.66
C PRO A 8 -19.90 -19.09 19.73
N THR A 9 -19.28 -19.33 20.89
CA THR A 9 -17.83 -19.33 21.06
C THR A 9 -17.25 -20.70 20.74
N LYS A 10 -16.32 -20.75 19.80
CA LYS A 10 -15.65 -21.98 19.36
C LYS A 10 -14.19 -22.00 19.83
N TYR A 11 -13.65 -23.20 20.07
CA TYR A 11 -12.21 -23.36 20.24
C TYR A 11 -11.51 -23.15 18.91
N LEU A 12 -10.46 -22.33 18.90
CA LEU A 12 -9.65 -22.09 17.70
C LEU A 12 -8.99 -23.39 17.26
N GLY A 13 -9.33 -23.87 16.06
CA GLY A 13 -8.54 -24.85 15.33
C GLY A 13 -7.42 -24.13 14.58
N PRO A 14 -6.16 -24.15 15.07
CA PRO A 14 -5.10 -23.40 14.43
C PRO A 14 -4.86 -23.91 13.00
N GLU A 15 -4.50 -23.01 12.10
CA GLU A 15 -4.12 -23.38 10.73
C GLU A 15 -3.01 -24.43 10.68
N ALA A 16 -2.16 -24.48 11.71
CA ALA A 16 -1.14 -25.51 11.89
C ALA A 16 -1.70 -26.95 11.83
N LEU A 17 -2.98 -27.21 12.14
CA LEU A 17 -3.59 -28.53 11.93
C LEU A 17 -3.52 -28.95 10.46
N ARG A 18 -3.98 -28.08 9.55
CA ARG A 18 -3.90 -28.29 8.09
C ARG A 18 -2.46 -28.14 7.58
N GLY A 19 -1.73 -27.16 8.10
CA GLY A 19 -0.32 -26.90 7.83
C GLY A 19 0.61 -28.09 8.13
N SER A 20 0.20 -28.96 9.06
CA SER A 20 0.95 -30.15 9.47
C SER A 20 0.49 -31.43 8.77
N GLY A 21 -0.42 -31.33 7.80
CA GLY A 21 -0.91 -32.48 7.02
C GLY A 21 -2.36 -32.88 7.31
N GLY A 22 -3.08 -32.18 8.21
CA GLY A 22 -4.50 -32.43 8.43
C GLY A 22 -5.32 -32.26 7.15
N VAL A 23 -6.05 -33.31 6.76
CA VAL A 23 -6.93 -33.31 5.58
C VAL A 23 -8.37 -33.01 5.97
N LEU A 24 -9.12 -32.33 5.11
CA LEU A 24 -10.53 -32.04 5.33
C LEU A 24 -11.41 -33.00 4.52
N LEU A 25 -12.29 -33.74 5.20
CA LEU A 25 -13.27 -34.63 4.60
C LEU A 25 -14.69 -34.12 4.84
N ASN A 26 -15.58 -34.30 3.86
CA ASN A 26 -17.03 -34.04 3.99
C ASN A 26 -17.78 -35.31 4.46
N LYS A 27 -19.12 -35.27 4.57
CA LYS A 27 -19.93 -36.45 4.95
C LYS A 27 -19.89 -37.61 3.95
N LYS A 28 -19.34 -37.42 2.75
CA LYS A 28 -19.11 -38.49 1.77
C LYS A 28 -17.76 -39.19 1.97
N GLY A 29 -16.94 -38.74 2.91
CA GLY A 29 -15.59 -39.26 3.14
C GLY A 29 -14.55 -38.73 2.15
N GLU A 30 -14.86 -37.63 1.45
CA GLU A 30 -14.06 -37.13 0.35
C GLU A 30 -13.39 -35.79 0.68
N ARG A 31 -12.18 -35.58 0.12
CA ARG A 31 -11.56 -34.25 0.07
C ARG A 31 -12.29 -33.35 -0.91
N PHE A 32 -12.42 -32.07 -0.58
CA PHE A 32 -13.20 -31.09 -1.36
C PHE A 32 -12.51 -29.73 -1.56
N VAL A 33 -11.38 -29.48 -0.89
CA VAL A 33 -10.63 -28.21 -1.00
C VAL A 33 -9.13 -28.46 -0.81
N ASN A 34 -8.28 -27.57 -1.34
CA ASN A 34 -6.88 -27.52 -0.93
C ASN A 34 -6.81 -27.03 0.52
N GLU A 35 -6.38 -27.87 1.45
CA GLU A 35 -6.32 -27.52 2.86
C GLU A 35 -5.27 -26.46 3.18
N LEU A 36 -4.43 -26.01 2.23
CA LEU A 36 -3.48 -24.92 2.43
C LEU A 36 -3.87 -23.64 1.68
N ASP A 37 -5.09 -23.58 1.15
CA ASP A 37 -5.62 -22.38 0.51
C ASP A 37 -6.00 -21.31 1.56
N LEU A 38 -6.40 -20.12 1.07
CA LEU A 38 -6.86 -19.01 1.90
C LEU A 38 -8.00 -19.45 2.83
N ARG A 39 -8.03 -18.88 4.04
CA ARG A 39 -9.05 -19.22 5.06
C ARG A 39 -10.48 -18.92 4.57
N SER A 40 -10.66 -17.88 3.75
CA SER A 40 -11.92 -17.57 3.09
C SER A 40 -12.35 -18.67 2.13
N VAL A 41 -11.44 -19.17 1.29
CA VAL A 41 -11.69 -20.27 0.34
C VAL A 41 -12.04 -21.56 1.09
N VAL A 42 -11.24 -21.94 2.09
CA VAL A 42 -11.48 -23.14 2.90
C VAL A 42 -12.80 -23.05 3.66
N SER A 43 -13.12 -21.88 4.24
CA SER A 43 -14.36 -21.65 4.98
C SER A 43 -15.59 -21.73 4.07
N ASN A 44 -15.54 -21.07 2.90
CA ASN A 44 -16.61 -21.13 1.91
C ASN A 44 -16.82 -22.55 1.40
N ALA A 45 -15.73 -23.28 1.11
CA ALA A 45 -15.81 -24.66 0.67
C ALA A 45 -16.48 -25.59 1.72
N ILE A 46 -16.27 -25.34 3.01
CA ILE A 46 -16.98 -26.05 4.10
C ILE A 46 -18.47 -25.66 4.12
N ILE A 47 -18.79 -24.37 4.00
CA ILE A 47 -20.18 -23.87 3.98
C ILE A 47 -20.95 -24.47 2.81
N GLU A 48 -20.33 -24.51 1.63
CA GLU A 48 -20.90 -25.03 0.38
C GLU A 48 -21.15 -26.55 0.40
N GLN A 49 -20.51 -27.31 1.30
CA GLN A 49 -20.88 -28.72 1.49
C GLN A 49 -22.32 -28.86 2.00
N GLY A 50 -22.85 -27.84 2.69
CA GLY A 50 -24.22 -27.84 3.22
C GLY A 50 -24.43 -28.70 4.48
N ASP A 51 -23.44 -29.50 4.86
CA ASP A 51 -23.49 -30.42 6.00
C ASP A 51 -23.49 -29.69 7.35
N GLU A 52 -24.58 -29.83 8.12
CA GLU A 52 -24.71 -29.28 9.47
C GLU A 52 -24.27 -30.27 10.54
N TYR A 53 -23.57 -29.75 11.55
CA TYR A 53 -23.24 -30.52 12.75
C TYR A 53 -24.50 -30.64 13.63
N PRO A 54 -24.83 -31.82 14.17
CA PRO A 54 -26.02 -32.02 15.00
C PRO A 54 -26.08 -31.03 16.16
N ASP A 55 -27.27 -30.50 16.42
CA ASP A 55 -27.55 -29.58 17.54
C ASP A 55 -26.69 -28.31 17.58
N ALA A 56 -26.02 -27.94 16.46
CA ALA A 56 -25.11 -26.79 16.39
C ALA A 56 -25.74 -25.50 15.86
N GLY A 57 -27.08 -25.44 15.81
CA GLY A 57 -27.81 -24.23 15.37
C GLY A 57 -27.47 -23.78 13.94
N GLY A 58 -27.29 -24.72 13.01
CA GLY A 58 -26.98 -24.41 11.61
C GLY A 58 -25.50 -24.35 11.25
N SER A 59 -24.59 -24.58 12.21
CA SER A 59 -23.15 -24.55 11.96
C SER A 59 -22.74 -25.64 10.95
N LYS A 60 -22.20 -25.22 9.80
CA LYS A 60 -21.63 -26.11 8.79
C LYS A 60 -20.28 -26.65 9.25
N PHE A 61 -19.95 -27.90 8.93
CA PHE A 61 -18.71 -28.52 9.43
C PHE A 61 -18.03 -29.45 8.42
N ALA A 62 -16.77 -29.76 8.72
CA ALA A 62 -15.99 -30.80 8.07
C ALA A 62 -15.20 -31.61 9.09
N PHE A 63 -14.67 -32.76 8.68
CA PHE A 63 -13.79 -33.60 9.49
C PHE A 63 -12.34 -33.25 9.18
N CYS A 64 -11.58 -32.76 10.16
CA CYS A 64 -10.14 -32.58 10.05
C CYS A 64 -9.43 -33.83 10.57
N VAL A 65 -8.79 -34.58 9.67
CA VAL A 65 -8.19 -35.89 9.96
C VAL A 65 -6.68 -35.79 9.96
N LEU A 66 -6.05 -36.19 11.06
CA LEU A 66 -4.60 -36.30 11.23
C LEU A 66 -4.22 -37.76 11.47
N ASN A 67 -3.04 -38.18 11.00
CA ASN A 67 -2.38 -39.42 11.44
C ASN A 67 -1.20 -39.09 12.39
N ASP A 68 -0.47 -40.11 12.85
CA ASP A 68 0.67 -39.90 13.74
C ASP A 68 1.76 -39.00 13.15
N ALA A 69 2.00 -39.04 11.83
CA ALA A 69 2.95 -38.16 11.17
C ALA A 69 2.51 -36.69 11.23
N ALA A 70 1.22 -36.42 10.95
CA ALA A 70 0.65 -35.08 11.05
C ALA A 70 0.61 -34.57 12.50
N VAL A 71 0.32 -35.45 13.47
CA VAL A 71 0.38 -35.11 14.90
C VAL A 71 1.80 -34.74 15.33
N LYS A 72 2.81 -35.45 14.83
CA LYS A 72 4.22 -35.12 15.10
C LYS A 72 4.60 -33.74 14.57
N LEU A 73 4.18 -33.40 13.35
CA LEU A 73 4.40 -32.08 12.75
C LEU A 73 3.63 -30.96 13.47
N PHE A 74 2.39 -31.22 13.88
CA PHE A 74 1.56 -30.25 14.62
C PHE A 74 2.09 -29.98 16.03
N GLY A 75 2.78 -30.95 16.61
CA GLY A 75 3.31 -30.91 17.98
C GLY A 75 2.49 -31.81 18.89
N VAL A 76 3.14 -32.88 19.38
CA VAL A 76 2.52 -33.92 20.21
C VAL A 76 1.85 -33.35 21.47
N ASN A 77 2.49 -32.36 22.11
CA ASN A 77 1.94 -31.70 23.30
C ASN A 77 0.70 -30.86 22.99
N SER A 78 0.75 -30.09 21.89
CA SER A 78 -0.39 -29.31 21.39
C SER A 78 -1.57 -30.22 21.08
N HIS A 79 -1.33 -31.29 20.30
CA HIS A 79 -2.33 -32.32 20.03
C HIS A 79 -2.89 -32.93 21.32
N GLY A 80 -2.02 -33.32 22.26
CA GLY A 80 -2.43 -33.89 23.55
C GLY A 80 -3.31 -32.96 24.38
N PHE A 81 -3.08 -31.63 24.30
CA PHE A 81 -3.94 -30.64 24.93
C PHE A 81 -5.34 -30.61 24.30
N TYR A 82 -5.45 -30.41 22.98
CA TYR A 82 -6.76 -30.39 22.30
C TYR A 82 -7.50 -31.73 22.43
N TRP A 83 -6.77 -32.85 22.34
CA TRP A 83 -7.37 -34.18 22.44
C TRP A 83 -7.72 -34.58 23.87
N LYS A 84 -6.74 -34.71 24.76
CA LYS A 84 -6.95 -35.30 26.08
C LYS A 84 -7.48 -34.31 27.12
N ARG A 85 -7.10 -33.03 27.02
CA ARG A 85 -7.53 -32.00 28.00
C ARG A 85 -8.86 -31.37 27.61
N LEU A 86 -9.04 -31.01 26.34
CA LEU A 86 -10.28 -30.39 25.87
C LEU A 86 -11.30 -31.39 25.35
N GLY A 87 -10.89 -32.59 24.91
CA GLY A 87 -11.82 -33.59 24.38
C GLY A 87 -12.29 -33.30 22.95
N LEU A 88 -11.50 -32.57 22.16
CA LEU A 88 -11.89 -32.08 20.83
C LEU A 88 -11.51 -33.01 19.67
N PHE A 89 -10.84 -34.13 19.98
CA PHE A 89 -10.46 -35.15 19.00
C PHE A 89 -11.08 -36.50 19.34
N VAL A 90 -11.54 -37.20 18.30
CA VAL A 90 -11.95 -38.61 18.36
C VAL A 90 -10.87 -39.46 17.69
N LYS A 91 -10.42 -40.53 18.35
CA LYS A 91 -9.47 -41.47 17.76
C LYS A 91 -10.20 -42.57 17.01
N ALA A 92 -9.82 -42.84 15.77
CA ALA A 92 -10.25 -43.98 14.98
C ALA A 92 -9.02 -44.82 14.58
N ASP A 93 -8.91 -46.04 15.10
CA ASP A 93 -7.71 -46.86 14.87
C ASP A 93 -7.58 -47.37 13.43
N THR A 94 -8.68 -47.48 12.69
CA THR A 94 -8.71 -48.04 11.32
C THR A 94 -9.57 -47.16 10.40
N VAL A 95 -9.43 -47.37 9.09
CA VAL A 95 -10.24 -46.66 8.08
C VAL A 95 -11.73 -46.98 8.19
N GLU A 96 -12.07 -48.20 8.62
CA GLU A 96 -13.46 -48.63 8.88
C GLU A 96 -14.07 -47.83 10.03
N LYS A 97 -13.32 -47.64 11.13
CA LYS A 97 -13.76 -46.81 12.26
C LYS A 97 -13.87 -45.34 11.86
N LEU A 98 -12.97 -44.84 11.02
CA LEU A 98 -13.05 -43.48 10.49
C LEU A 98 -14.29 -43.29 9.61
N ALA A 99 -14.55 -44.21 8.68
CA ALA A 99 -15.74 -44.18 7.83
C ALA A 99 -17.03 -44.28 8.65
N ALA A 100 -17.05 -45.12 9.69
CA ALA A 100 -18.17 -45.21 10.63
C ALA A 100 -18.39 -43.90 11.40
N LEU A 101 -17.32 -43.22 11.82
CA LEU A 101 -17.40 -41.90 12.46
C LEU A 101 -17.97 -40.82 11.53
N ILE A 102 -17.63 -40.89 10.23
CA ILE A 102 -18.14 -39.95 9.21
C ILE A 102 -19.59 -40.28 8.83
N GLY A 103 -19.96 -41.56 8.87
CA GLY A 103 -21.26 -42.06 8.39
C GLY A 103 -21.29 -42.31 6.88
N CYS A 104 -20.16 -42.70 6.29
CA CYS A 104 -20.02 -42.93 4.84
C CYS A 104 -19.49 -44.34 4.52
N PRO A 105 -19.58 -44.81 3.26
CA PRO A 105 -18.97 -46.06 2.83
C PRO A 105 -17.45 -46.08 3.08
N VAL A 106 -16.93 -47.23 3.54
CA VAL A 106 -15.49 -47.39 3.85
C VAL A 106 -14.62 -47.15 2.61
N GLU A 107 -15.07 -47.60 1.43
CA GLU A 107 -14.33 -47.42 0.18
C GLU A 107 -14.09 -45.95 -0.16
N ASN A 108 -15.03 -45.05 0.17
CA ASN A 108 -14.85 -43.62 -0.13
C ASN A 108 -13.66 -43.05 0.64
N VAL A 109 -13.55 -43.38 1.93
CA VAL A 109 -12.44 -42.93 2.78
C VAL A 109 -11.15 -43.62 2.37
N ARG A 110 -11.18 -44.92 2.10
CA ARG A 110 -10.00 -45.69 1.68
C ARG A 110 -9.43 -45.14 0.38
N ASN A 111 -10.27 -44.89 -0.63
CA ASN A 111 -9.85 -44.32 -1.90
C ASN A 111 -9.34 -42.89 -1.71
N THR A 112 -10.04 -42.05 -0.95
CA THR A 112 -9.63 -40.66 -0.71
C THR A 112 -8.25 -40.55 -0.05
N LEU A 113 -7.97 -41.39 0.96
CA LEU A 113 -6.68 -41.40 1.65
C LEU A 113 -5.60 -42.14 0.84
N GLY A 114 -5.97 -43.16 0.07
CA GLY A 114 -5.07 -43.83 -0.87
C GLY A 114 -4.59 -42.88 -1.97
N ASP A 115 -5.50 -42.12 -2.58
CA ASP A 115 -5.19 -41.08 -3.57
C ASP A 115 -4.26 -40.01 -2.97
N TYR A 116 -4.55 -39.55 -1.74
CA TYR A 116 -3.68 -38.60 -1.06
C TYR A 116 -2.28 -39.17 -0.85
N GLU A 117 -2.17 -40.41 -0.38
CA GLU A 117 -0.89 -41.07 -0.15
C GLU A 117 -0.07 -41.21 -1.44
N GLN A 118 -0.69 -41.65 -2.53
CA GLN A 118 -0.04 -41.79 -3.83
C GLN A 118 0.43 -40.42 -4.35
N LEU A 119 -0.46 -39.44 -4.40
CA LEU A 119 -0.14 -38.09 -4.89
C LEU A 119 0.95 -37.42 -4.04
N SER A 120 0.93 -37.62 -2.72
CA SER A 120 1.95 -37.11 -1.80
C SER A 120 3.32 -37.75 -2.01
N LYS A 121 3.38 -39.08 -2.24
CA LYS A 121 4.64 -39.80 -2.50
C LYS A 121 5.24 -39.42 -3.86
N GLU A 122 4.39 -39.18 -4.85
CA GLU A 122 4.80 -38.82 -6.21
C GLU A 122 4.97 -37.30 -6.43
N ASN A 123 4.69 -36.47 -5.41
CA ASN A 123 4.66 -35.00 -5.51
C ASN A 123 3.79 -34.48 -6.68
N ARG A 124 2.64 -35.12 -6.92
CA ARG A 124 1.73 -34.75 -8.01
C ARG A 124 0.62 -33.82 -7.56
N GLN A 125 0.20 -32.93 -8.45
CA GLN A 125 -0.97 -32.08 -8.21
C GLN A 125 -2.22 -32.94 -8.10
N CYS A 126 -3.01 -32.74 -7.04
CA CYS A 126 -4.30 -33.39 -6.89
C CYS A 126 -5.28 -32.86 -7.96
N PRO A 127 -5.84 -33.71 -8.84
CA PRO A 127 -6.76 -33.24 -9.88
C PRO A 127 -8.04 -32.61 -9.30
N LYS A 128 -8.51 -33.12 -8.16
CA LYS A 128 -9.74 -32.65 -7.49
C LYS A 128 -9.56 -31.35 -6.72
N THR A 129 -8.49 -31.25 -5.92
CA THR A 129 -8.28 -30.11 -4.99
C THR A 129 -7.21 -29.14 -5.47
N ARG A 130 -6.51 -29.43 -6.56
CA ARG A 130 -5.38 -28.65 -7.11
C ARG A 130 -4.19 -28.49 -6.15
N LYS A 131 -4.20 -29.15 -4.98
CA LYS A 131 -3.12 -29.18 -3.99
C LYS A 131 -1.83 -29.74 -4.60
N VAL A 132 -0.71 -29.07 -4.32
CA VAL A 132 0.64 -29.48 -4.74
C VAL A 132 1.62 -29.66 -3.58
N VAL A 133 1.30 -29.14 -2.39
CA VAL A 133 2.16 -29.23 -1.19
C VAL A 133 1.55 -30.20 -0.19
N TYR A 134 2.31 -31.22 0.20
CA TYR A 134 1.91 -32.28 1.14
C TYR A 134 2.90 -32.33 2.33
N PRO A 135 2.52 -31.81 3.51
CA PRO A 135 3.43 -31.77 4.67
C PRO A 135 3.87 -33.16 5.15
N CYS A 136 2.99 -34.15 5.05
CA CYS A 136 3.27 -35.55 5.31
C CYS A 136 2.27 -36.43 4.55
N VAL A 137 2.59 -37.73 4.44
CA VAL A 137 1.69 -38.73 3.87
C VAL A 137 0.58 -39.08 4.87
N VAL A 138 -0.69 -38.87 4.49
CA VAL A 138 -1.87 -39.32 5.23
C VAL A 138 -2.58 -40.41 4.42
N GLY A 139 -2.23 -41.66 4.70
CA GLY A 139 -2.78 -42.85 4.03
C GLY A 139 -3.85 -43.58 4.86
N PRO A 140 -4.41 -44.68 4.34
CA PRO A 140 -5.54 -45.40 4.94
C PRO A 140 -5.18 -46.26 6.17
N GLN A 141 -3.89 -46.34 6.55
CA GLN A 141 -3.42 -47.24 7.61
C GLN A 141 -3.81 -46.81 9.03
N GLY A 142 -4.06 -45.52 9.26
CA GLY A 142 -4.31 -44.99 10.59
C GLY A 142 -3.09 -45.08 11.53
N PRO A 143 -3.28 -44.90 12.85
CA PRO A 143 -4.52 -44.42 13.47
C PRO A 143 -4.83 -42.98 13.03
N PHE A 144 -6.10 -42.60 13.17
CA PHE A 144 -6.60 -41.28 12.83
C PHE A 144 -7.05 -40.54 14.08
N TYR A 145 -6.76 -39.25 14.14
CA TYR A 145 -7.27 -38.30 15.13
C TYR A 145 -8.12 -37.29 14.39
N VAL A 146 -9.40 -37.24 14.72
CA VAL A 146 -10.41 -36.50 13.97
C VAL A 146 -11.00 -35.39 14.82
N ALA A 147 -10.88 -34.16 14.36
CA ALA A 147 -11.57 -33.01 14.92
C ALA A 147 -12.71 -32.58 14.00
N PHE A 148 -13.84 -32.19 14.59
CA PHE A 148 -14.94 -31.55 13.87
C PHE A 148 -14.66 -30.05 13.80
N VAL A 149 -14.48 -29.52 12.59
CA VAL A 149 -14.13 -28.12 12.38
C VAL A 149 -15.26 -27.37 11.70
N THR A 150 -15.52 -26.15 12.15
CA THR A 150 -16.55 -25.26 11.60
C THR A 150 -15.94 -23.88 11.36
N PRO A 151 -16.32 -23.19 10.27
CA PRO A 151 -15.92 -21.80 10.07
C PRO A 151 -16.39 -20.91 11.22
N SER A 152 -15.54 -19.98 11.64
CA SER A 152 -15.84 -19.02 12.69
C SER A 152 -15.07 -17.73 12.45
N ILE A 153 -15.63 -16.59 12.88
CA ILE A 153 -14.97 -15.29 12.78
C ILE A 153 -13.90 -15.23 13.88
N HIS A 154 -12.64 -15.34 13.47
CA HIS A 154 -11.50 -15.25 14.38
C HIS A 154 -10.82 -13.86 14.35
N TYR A 155 -10.89 -13.17 13.21
CA TYR A 155 -10.16 -11.93 12.96
C TYR A 155 -10.78 -11.19 11.76
N THR A 156 -10.74 -9.85 11.75
CA THR A 156 -11.12 -9.03 10.59
C THR A 156 -9.90 -8.35 9.99
N MET A 157 -9.76 -8.34 8.66
CA MET A 157 -8.73 -7.51 7.98
C MET A 157 -9.08 -6.02 8.01
N GLY A 158 -10.32 -5.69 8.37
CA GLY A 158 -10.79 -4.33 8.55
C GLY A 158 -10.31 -3.72 9.86
N GLY A 159 -10.82 -2.52 10.14
CA GLY A 159 -10.38 -1.67 11.24
C GLY A 159 -10.19 -0.24 10.74
N CYS A 160 -9.77 0.66 11.60
CA CYS A 160 -9.45 2.02 11.22
C CYS A 160 -8.16 2.05 10.40
N LEU A 161 -8.20 2.65 9.21
CA LEU A 161 -7.01 2.83 8.40
C LEU A 161 -6.02 3.73 9.16
N ILE A 162 -4.77 3.28 9.24
CA ILE A 162 -3.68 4.06 9.83
C ILE A 162 -2.59 4.35 8.82
N SER A 163 -1.84 5.42 9.06
CA SER A 163 -0.58 5.66 8.37
C SER A 163 0.57 4.81 8.93
N PRO A 164 1.73 4.73 8.24
CA PRO A 164 2.95 4.19 8.82
C PRO A 164 3.40 4.87 10.13
N SER A 165 2.92 6.09 10.39
CA SER A 165 3.11 6.81 11.66
C SER A 165 1.99 6.53 12.69
N ALA A 166 1.20 5.48 12.49
CA ALA A 166 0.09 5.07 13.36
C ALA A 166 -1.04 6.11 13.51
N GLU A 167 -1.13 7.12 12.65
CA GLU A 167 -2.19 8.13 12.70
C GLU A 167 -3.47 7.56 12.08
N MET A 168 -4.61 7.65 12.78
CA MET A 168 -5.90 7.29 12.20
C MET A 168 -6.20 8.23 11.03
N GLN A 169 -6.67 7.69 9.91
CA GLN A 169 -6.94 8.46 8.71
C GLN A 169 -8.39 8.93 8.68
N LEU A 170 -8.62 10.16 8.21
CA LEU A 170 -9.96 10.59 7.81
C LEU A 170 -10.47 9.70 6.66
N GLU A 171 -11.79 9.61 6.55
CA GLU A 171 -12.40 9.10 5.32
C GLU A 171 -11.95 9.95 4.13
N GLU A 172 -11.81 9.34 2.96
CA GLU A 172 -11.38 10.02 1.73
C GLU A 172 -12.34 11.16 1.40
N ASN A 173 -11.99 12.38 1.81
CA ASN A 173 -12.58 13.63 1.33
C ASN A 173 -11.58 14.47 0.55
N THR A 174 -10.37 13.94 0.28
CA THR A 174 -9.39 14.68 -0.50
C THR A 174 -9.80 14.65 -1.96
N THR A 175 -10.25 15.80 -2.47
CA THR A 175 -10.34 16.08 -3.91
C THR A 175 -8.97 16.04 -4.61
N SER A 176 -7.88 15.89 -3.84
CA SER A 176 -6.53 15.87 -4.37
C SER A 176 -6.18 14.50 -4.95
N PRO A 177 -5.97 14.39 -6.28
CA PRO A 177 -5.54 13.15 -6.94
C PRO A 177 -4.11 12.73 -6.57
N PHE A 178 -3.36 13.65 -5.95
CA PHE A 178 -1.97 13.46 -5.51
C PHE A 178 -1.78 13.67 -4.01
N GLY A 179 -2.87 14.00 -3.30
CA GLY A 179 -2.86 14.22 -1.87
C GLY A 179 -2.70 12.89 -1.13
N HIS A 180 -2.11 12.98 0.05
CA HIS A 180 -2.15 11.90 1.02
C HIS A 180 -3.43 12.05 1.85
N ARG A 181 -3.97 10.92 2.33
CA ARG A 181 -5.06 10.98 3.33
C ARG A 181 -4.59 11.80 4.53
N ARG A 182 -5.47 12.66 5.02
CA ARG A 182 -5.22 13.49 6.19
C ARG A 182 -5.50 12.69 7.46
N PRO A 183 -4.68 12.83 8.51
CA PRO A 183 -4.94 12.17 9.78
C PRO A 183 -6.14 12.82 10.50
N ILE A 184 -6.81 12.05 11.36
CA ILE A 184 -7.66 12.59 12.42
C ILE A 184 -6.72 13.13 13.50
N PHE A 185 -6.90 14.40 13.85
CA PHE A 185 -6.04 15.09 14.80
C PHE A 185 -5.96 14.40 16.16
N GLY A 186 -4.72 14.16 16.61
CA GLY A 186 -4.44 13.57 17.91
C GLY A 186 -4.86 12.12 18.09
N LEU A 187 -5.33 11.45 17.03
CA LEU A 187 -5.87 10.10 17.13
C LEU A 187 -4.92 9.10 16.47
N PHE A 188 -4.33 8.23 17.30
CA PHE A 188 -3.42 7.17 16.86
C PHE A 188 -4.03 5.79 17.10
N GLY A 189 -3.64 4.80 16.31
CA GLY A 189 -4.14 3.43 16.37
C GLY A 189 -3.03 2.39 16.36
N ALA A 190 -3.22 1.33 17.16
CA ALA A 190 -2.38 0.14 17.13
C ALA A 190 -3.18 -1.11 17.51
N GLY A 191 -2.84 -2.25 16.92
CA GLY A 191 -3.47 -3.55 17.21
C GLY A 191 -4.83 -3.72 16.55
N GLU A 192 -5.72 -4.52 17.15
CA GLU A 192 -6.99 -4.99 16.56
C GLU A 192 -7.96 -3.86 16.12
N VAL A 193 -7.79 -2.64 16.62
CA VAL A 193 -8.57 -1.48 16.18
C VAL A 193 -8.18 -1.00 14.77
N THR A 194 -6.98 -1.37 14.30
CA THR A 194 -6.40 -0.90 13.04
C THR A 194 -6.70 -1.84 11.88
N GLY A 195 -6.81 -1.28 10.67
CA GLY A 195 -7.10 -2.00 9.44
C GLY A 195 -6.04 -1.74 8.35
N GLY A 196 -5.96 -2.65 7.38
CA GLY A 196 -5.09 -2.51 6.20
C GLY A 196 -3.62 -2.92 6.40
N VAL A 197 -3.13 -2.99 7.64
CA VAL A 197 -1.73 -3.37 7.96
C VAL A 197 -1.35 -4.75 7.41
N HIS A 198 -2.30 -5.68 7.41
CA HIS A 198 -2.10 -7.05 6.90
C HIS A 198 -2.52 -7.24 5.44
N GLY A 199 -2.92 -6.17 4.75
CA GLY A 199 -3.50 -6.24 3.40
C GLY A 199 -4.80 -7.07 3.35
N GLY A 200 -5.05 -7.74 2.23
CA GLY A 200 -6.26 -8.53 2.02
C GLY A 200 -6.32 -9.87 2.77
N ASN A 201 -5.20 -10.34 3.32
CA ASN A 201 -5.14 -11.60 4.07
C ASN A 201 -3.96 -11.63 5.06
N ARG A 202 -4.28 -11.71 6.36
CA ARG A 202 -3.29 -11.76 7.43
C ARG A 202 -2.50 -13.07 7.47
N LEU A 203 -1.17 -12.94 7.42
CA LEU A 203 -0.26 -14.05 7.71
C LEU A 203 -0.30 -14.41 9.21
N GLY A 204 -0.28 -15.70 9.52
CA GLY A 204 -0.26 -16.18 10.89
C GLY A 204 1.03 -15.76 11.62
N GLY A 205 0.93 -15.44 12.92
CA GLY A 205 2.08 -15.08 13.76
C GLY A 205 2.43 -13.59 13.80
N ASN A 206 1.83 -12.74 12.96
CA ASN A 206 2.23 -11.33 12.86
C ASN A 206 1.43 -10.36 13.75
N SER A 207 0.30 -10.75 14.35
CA SER A 207 -0.56 -9.82 15.10
C SER A 207 0.10 -9.24 16.35
N LEU A 208 0.83 -10.05 17.13
CA LEU A 208 1.55 -9.53 18.30
C LEU A 208 2.72 -8.63 17.88
N LEU A 209 3.39 -8.95 16.77
CA LEU A 209 4.46 -8.11 16.23
C LEU A 209 3.91 -6.75 15.78
N GLU A 210 2.79 -6.74 15.06
CA GLU A 210 2.07 -5.51 14.70
C GLU A 210 1.74 -4.68 15.95
N CYS A 211 1.16 -5.28 16.99
CA CYS A 211 0.80 -4.58 18.23
C CYS A 211 2.03 -3.91 18.85
N VAL A 212 3.18 -4.61 18.87
CA VAL A 212 4.42 -4.07 19.42
C VAL A 212 4.99 -2.94 18.54
N VAL A 213 5.04 -3.12 17.23
CA VAL A 213 5.60 -2.13 16.29
C VAL A 213 4.75 -0.86 16.28
N PHE A 214 3.45 -0.98 15.97
CA PHE A 214 2.57 0.18 15.89
C PHE A 214 2.24 0.75 17.27
N GLY A 215 2.24 -0.06 18.33
CA GLY A 215 2.10 0.45 19.70
C GLY A 215 3.25 1.38 20.10
N ARG A 216 4.49 1.03 19.73
CA ARG A 216 5.66 1.89 19.95
C ARG A 216 5.60 3.16 19.10
N ILE A 217 5.23 3.04 17.84
CA ILE A 217 5.09 4.20 16.93
C ILE A 217 3.98 5.12 17.47
N ALA A 218 2.78 4.61 17.73
CA ALA A 218 1.66 5.38 18.27
C ALA A 218 2.04 6.10 19.58
N GLY A 219 2.73 5.41 20.50
CA GLY A 219 3.19 6.01 21.75
C GLY A 219 4.21 7.15 21.55
N ASP A 220 5.21 6.95 20.69
CA ASP A 220 6.21 7.96 20.34
C ASP A 220 5.58 9.20 19.69
N ARG A 221 4.66 8.96 18.75
CA ARG A 221 3.92 10.01 18.04
C ARG A 221 2.96 10.77 18.96
N ALA A 222 2.25 10.07 19.83
CA ALA A 222 1.40 10.70 20.83
C ALA A 222 2.21 11.55 21.83
N ALA A 223 3.40 11.10 22.24
CA ALA A 223 4.28 11.85 23.13
C ALA A 223 4.90 13.10 22.48
N THR A 224 5.11 13.07 21.17
CA THR A 224 5.73 14.16 20.40
C THR A 224 4.73 15.07 19.71
N ILE A 225 3.42 14.85 19.91
CA ILE A 225 2.38 15.59 19.20
C ILE A 225 2.34 17.08 19.58
N LEU A 226 2.60 17.42 20.83
CA LEU A 226 2.71 18.80 21.27
C LEU A 226 4.18 19.24 21.15
N GLN A 227 4.49 20.00 20.11
CA GLN A 227 5.78 20.66 19.94
C GLN A 227 5.62 22.15 20.24
N ASN A 228 6.71 22.78 20.71
CA ASN A 228 6.69 24.21 21.02
C ASN A 228 6.59 25.11 19.78
N ASN A 229 6.95 24.59 18.61
CA ASN A 229 6.96 25.33 17.35
C ASN A 229 6.00 24.67 16.37
N ASP A 230 5.16 25.48 15.72
CA ASP A 230 4.24 25.03 14.67
C ASP A 230 4.96 24.71 13.36
N THR A 231 6.19 25.19 13.16
CA THR A 231 7.02 24.89 12.00
C THR A 231 8.23 24.04 12.37
N TYR A 232 8.75 23.28 11.41
CA TYR A 232 9.88 22.38 11.67
C TYR A 232 11.13 22.60 10.82
N LEU A 233 11.03 23.20 9.62
CA LEU A 233 12.21 23.51 8.80
C LEU A 233 12.62 24.98 8.95
N TRP A 234 13.95 25.21 8.94
CA TRP A 234 14.57 26.51 9.20
C TRP A 234 15.68 26.73 8.19
N GLY A 235 16.02 27.98 7.84
CA GLY A 235 17.07 28.27 6.86
C GLY A 235 18.49 27.88 7.31
N GLU A 236 18.81 28.09 8.59
CA GLU A 236 20.16 27.89 9.13
C GLU A 236 20.32 26.63 9.99
N LYS A 237 19.21 26.00 10.38
CA LYS A 237 19.21 24.87 11.32
C LYS A 237 18.86 23.57 10.62
N TRP A 238 19.80 22.63 10.67
CA TRP A 238 19.56 21.23 10.30
C TRP A 238 18.57 20.58 11.27
N SER A 239 17.55 19.94 10.71
CA SER A 239 16.50 19.23 11.43
C SER A 239 16.52 17.77 11.00
N GLN A 240 16.40 16.85 11.95
CA GLN A 240 16.34 15.43 11.65
C GLN A 240 14.91 15.02 11.34
N LEU A 241 14.71 14.36 10.20
CA LEU A 241 13.44 13.77 9.82
C LEU A 241 13.61 12.30 9.47
N LYS A 242 12.60 11.52 9.86
CA LYS A 242 12.51 10.10 9.49
C LYS A 242 11.72 9.95 8.20
N LEU A 243 12.20 9.09 7.31
CA LEU A 243 11.45 8.64 6.16
C LEU A 243 10.26 7.79 6.64
N ARG A 244 9.04 8.25 6.37
CA ARG A 244 7.77 7.61 6.74
C ARG A 244 7.47 6.44 5.83
N ASN A 245 7.51 6.70 4.53
CA ASN A 245 7.24 5.76 3.47
C ASN A 245 7.82 6.28 2.16
N VAL A 246 7.94 5.34 1.23
CA VAL A 246 8.27 5.59 -0.17
C VAL A 246 7.09 5.09 -0.97
N MET A 247 6.54 5.95 -1.83
CA MET A 247 5.58 5.51 -2.85
C MET A 247 6.32 5.43 -4.18
N GLU A 248 5.97 4.43 -4.98
CA GLU A 248 6.45 4.30 -6.35
C GLU A 248 5.24 4.38 -7.29
N ASP A 249 5.40 5.09 -8.40
CA ASP A 249 4.37 5.15 -9.43
C ASP A 249 4.56 4.07 -10.52
N GLU A 250 3.64 4.03 -11.48
CA GLU A 250 3.67 3.06 -12.59
C GLU A 250 4.92 3.14 -13.49
N ASN A 251 5.69 4.22 -13.38
CA ASN A 251 6.84 4.54 -14.21
C ASN A 251 8.16 4.60 -13.40
N GLY A 252 8.15 4.19 -12.14
CA GLY A 252 9.33 4.08 -11.28
C GLY A 252 9.76 5.38 -10.59
N PHE A 253 8.94 6.42 -10.61
CA PHE A 253 9.19 7.64 -9.83
C PHE A 253 9.00 7.35 -8.35
N MET A 254 9.97 7.76 -7.53
CA MET A 254 9.92 7.56 -6.08
C MET A 254 9.48 8.84 -5.39
N TRP A 255 8.52 8.73 -4.48
CA TRP A 255 7.96 9.83 -3.70
C TRP A 255 8.24 9.55 -2.23
N LEU A 256 9.20 10.28 -1.67
CA LEU A 256 9.69 10.09 -0.32
C LEU A 256 8.96 11.05 0.60
N HIS A 257 8.29 10.51 1.63
CA HIS A 257 7.60 11.31 2.64
C HIS A 257 8.40 11.32 3.93
N PHE A 258 8.79 12.49 4.41
CA PHE A 258 9.47 12.65 5.68
C PHE A 258 8.52 13.18 6.73
N THR A 259 8.48 12.55 7.90
CA THR A 259 7.56 12.92 8.98
C THR A 259 8.19 13.96 9.91
N PHE A 260 7.44 15.03 10.22
CA PHE A 260 7.77 15.95 11.30
C PHE A 260 7.46 15.34 12.67
N PRO A 261 8.16 15.74 13.76
CA PRO A 261 7.90 15.20 15.10
C PRO A 261 6.45 15.31 15.55
N SER A 262 5.77 16.43 15.27
CA SER A 262 4.33 16.53 15.48
C SER A 262 3.57 16.34 14.17
N SER A 263 2.40 15.69 14.24
CA SER A 263 1.43 15.68 13.15
C SER A 263 0.82 17.05 12.85
N PHE A 264 0.97 18.03 13.75
CA PHE A 264 0.46 19.40 13.62
C PHE A 264 1.49 20.40 13.07
N GLN A 265 2.75 19.98 12.99
CA GLN A 265 3.77 20.85 12.44
C GLN A 265 3.61 20.95 10.94
N VAL A 266 3.75 22.16 10.41
CA VAL A 266 3.89 22.38 8.98
C VAL A 266 5.37 22.61 8.64
N SER A 267 5.68 22.63 7.35
CA SER A 267 7.06 22.77 6.90
C SER A 267 7.70 24.08 7.35
N GLY A 268 6.94 25.18 7.35
CA GLY A 268 7.46 26.55 7.51
C GLY A 268 8.10 27.12 6.25
N LEU A 269 7.98 26.41 5.12
CA LEU A 269 8.47 26.84 3.82
C LEU A 269 7.48 27.80 3.15
N GLU A 270 7.97 28.59 2.19
CA GLU A 270 7.12 29.22 1.19
C GLU A 270 6.81 28.23 0.06
N ALA A 271 5.73 28.46 -0.71
CA ALA A 271 5.46 27.60 -1.86
C ALA A 271 6.61 27.73 -2.88
N LEU A 272 7.00 26.59 -3.46
CA LEU A 272 8.15 26.42 -4.35
C LEU A 272 9.51 26.66 -3.69
N GLN A 273 9.58 26.91 -2.38
CA GLN A 273 10.86 26.99 -1.67
C GLN A 273 11.47 25.60 -1.53
N GLY A 274 12.73 25.48 -1.93
CA GLY A 274 13.48 24.24 -1.82
C GLY A 274 13.81 23.83 -0.38
N VAL A 275 14.25 22.59 -0.25
CA VAL A 275 14.88 22.04 0.95
C VAL A 275 16.28 21.55 0.61
N VAL A 276 17.20 21.68 1.55
CA VAL A 276 18.55 21.12 1.45
C VAL A 276 18.60 19.87 2.32
N LEU A 277 18.98 18.74 1.75
CA LEU A 277 19.11 17.45 2.41
C LEU A 277 20.57 16.99 2.48
N ARG A 278 20.90 16.22 3.51
CA ARG A 278 22.13 15.42 3.57
C ARG A 278 21.91 14.15 4.39
N SER A 279 22.79 13.17 4.19
CA SER A 279 22.84 11.97 5.02
C SER A 279 23.31 12.31 6.44
N VAL A 280 22.79 11.59 7.43
CA VAL A 280 23.29 11.65 8.83
C VAL A 280 24.68 11.02 8.95
N SER A 281 25.07 10.15 8.01
CA SER A 281 26.29 9.33 8.07
C SER A 281 27.61 10.09 7.90
N GLY A 282 27.61 11.43 7.98
CA GLY A 282 28.81 12.27 7.89
C GLY A 282 29.29 12.55 6.47
N ASP A 283 28.66 11.97 5.44
CA ASP A 283 28.82 12.44 4.07
C ASP A 283 28.30 13.90 4.01
N LYS A 284 29.14 14.79 3.50
CA LYS A 284 28.85 16.22 3.38
C LYS A 284 28.19 16.59 2.05
N SER A 285 27.93 15.61 1.19
CA SER A 285 27.11 15.82 0.00
C SER A 285 25.75 16.38 0.44
N VAL A 286 25.42 17.54 -0.12
CA VAL A 286 24.13 18.20 0.08
C VAL A 286 23.38 18.17 -1.22
N GLU A 287 22.09 17.89 -1.14
CA GLU A 287 21.18 17.85 -2.27
C GLU A 287 20.09 18.90 -2.06
N VAL A 288 19.63 19.54 -3.14
CA VAL A 288 18.56 20.54 -3.08
C VAL A 288 17.37 20.05 -3.89
N TYR A 289 16.19 20.03 -3.28
CA TYR A 289 14.95 19.61 -3.92
C TYR A 289 13.83 20.56 -3.58
N THR A 290 12.96 20.84 -4.55
CA THR A 290 11.67 21.46 -4.30
C THR A 290 10.70 20.40 -3.77
N PRO A 291 10.02 20.60 -2.61
CA PRO A 291 9.01 19.66 -2.16
C PRO A 291 7.78 19.65 -3.06
N TYR A 292 7.16 18.49 -3.27
CA TYR A 292 5.82 18.42 -3.90
C TYR A 292 4.69 18.57 -2.85
N THR A 293 5.03 18.48 -1.56
CA THR A 293 4.11 18.80 -0.45
C THR A 293 3.85 20.29 -0.38
N LEU A 294 2.62 20.69 -0.08
CA LEU A 294 2.30 22.11 0.13
C LEU A 294 2.92 22.61 1.43
N PRO A 295 3.22 23.92 1.56
CA PRO A 295 3.72 24.50 2.79
C PRO A 295 2.89 24.19 4.04
N ASP A 296 1.58 24.10 3.88
CA ASP A 296 0.55 23.87 4.89
C ASP A 296 0.14 22.39 5.01
N ASP A 297 0.81 21.47 4.29
CA ASP A 297 0.66 20.04 4.57
C ASP A 297 1.17 19.77 6.00
N GLU A 298 0.29 19.22 6.83
CA GLU A 298 0.57 18.95 8.23
C GLU A 298 1.32 17.62 8.43
N GLY A 299 2.33 17.64 9.29
CA GLY A 299 3.08 16.48 9.75
C GLY A 299 4.07 15.89 8.75
N VAL A 300 4.17 16.43 7.53
CA VAL A 300 4.96 15.82 6.45
C VAL A 300 5.62 16.85 5.52
N VAL A 301 6.78 16.48 4.98
CA VAL A 301 7.39 17.11 3.80
C VAL A 301 7.84 16.03 2.84
N GLY A 302 7.61 16.21 1.54
CA GLY A 302 7.87 15.18 0.54
C GLY A 302 8.70 15.67 -0.63
N ILE A 303 9.65 14.84 -1.07
CA ILE A 303 10.46 15.06 -2.29
C ILE A 303 10.19 13.95 -3.30
N ALA A 304 10.38 14.25 -4.59
CA ALA A 304 10.22 13.31 -5.68
C ALA A 304 11.57 13.03 -6.36
N LEU A 305 11.83 11.78 -6.72
CA LEU A 305 13.03 11.33 -7.43
C LEU A 305 12.65 10.70 -8.76
N SER A 306 13.26 11.16 -9.85
CA SER A 306 13.08 10.53 -11.16
C SER A 306 13.84 9.20 -11.25
N PRO A 307 13.36 8.20 -12.02
CA PRO A 307 14.08 6.95 -12.33
C PRO A 307 15.50 7.17 -12.86
N TRP A 308 15.69 8.27 -13.58
CA TRP A 308 16.88 8.54 -14.40
C TRP A 308 17.88 9.50 -13.75
N LEU A 309 17.52 10.11 -12.60
CA LEU A 309 18.44 10.88 -11.77
C LEU A 309 19.41 9.93 -11.07
N THR A 310 20.42 9.47 -11.81
CA THR A 310 21.53 8.62 -11.35
C THR A 310 22.85 9.40 -11.23
N GLY A 311 22.81 10.73 -11.31
CA GLY A 311 23.98 11.59 -11.14
C GLY A 311 24.71 11.35 -9.80
N ASN A 312 26.00 11.71 -9.77
CA ASN A 312 26.91 11.53 -8.62
C ASN A 312 26.44 12.31 -7.39
N GLY A 313 25.45 11.79 -6.65
CA GLY A 313 24.90 12.41 -5.44
C GLY A 313 23.57 11.79 -4.98
N VAL A 314 22.69 11.42 -5.91
CA VAL A 314 21.31 11.00 -5.60
C VAL A 314 21.17 9.52 -5.20
N HIS A 315 22.23 8.72 -5.35
CA HIS A 315 22.18 7.27 -5.08
C HIS A 315 21.70 6.96 -3.65
N TRP A 316 22.14 7.74 -2.66
CA TRP A 316 21.82 7.44 -1.26
C TRP A 316 20.33 7.65 -0.94
N LEU A 317 19.67 8.67 -1.52
CA LEU A 317 18.24 8.91 -1.30
C LEU A 317 17.38 7.75 -1.81
N ARG A 318 17.76 7.13 -2.93
CA ARG A 318 17.09 5.94 -3.49
C ARG A 318 17.27 4.68 -2.64
N THR A 319 18.31 4.63 -1.81
CA THR A 319 18.57 3.49 -0.91
C THR A 319 17.86 3.60 0.43
N LEU A 320 17.23 4.74 0.73
CA LEU A 320 16.54 4.94 2.00
C LEU A 320 15.35 3.99 2.17
N GLN A 321 15.19 3.48 3.38
CA GLN A 321 14.06 2.67 3.81
C GLN A 321 13.22 3.42 4.84
N PRO A 322 11.90 3.11 4.95
CA PRO A 322 11.08 3.62 6.03
C PRO A 322 11.74 3.42 7.40
N GLY A 323 11.89 4.50 8.16
CA GLY A 323 12.62 4.54 9.44
C GLY A 323 14.00 5.21 9.38
N ASP A 324 14.62 5.27 8.19
CA ASP A 324 15.90 5.97 8.00
C ASP A 324 15.75 7.46 8.27
N THR A 325 16.83 8.09 8.74
CA THR A 325 16.84 9.51 9.12
C THR A 325 17.71 10.32 8.16
N VAL A 326 17.23 11.49 7.79
CA VAL A 326 17.95 12.51 7.01
C VAL A 326 18.02 13.81 7.79
N GLU A 327 19.03 14.63 7.49
CA GLU A 327 19.04 16.02 7.94
C GLU A 327 18.52 16.91 6.83
N MET A 328 17.58 17.79 7.17
CA MET A 328 16.95 18.72 6.25
C MET A 328 16.91 20.13 6.83
N LYS A 329 17.06 21.13 5.97
CA LYS A 329 16.82 22.55 6.29
C LYS A 329 16.11 23.23 5.12
N ALA A 330 15.51 24.39 5.37
CA ALA A 330 14.95 25.20 4.30
C ALA A 330 16.07 25.75 3.40
N ALA A 331 15.88 25.71 2.08
CA ALA A 331 16.75 26.41 1.15
C ALA A 331 16.50 27.93 1.21
N GLU A 332 17.26 28.69 0.43
CA GLU A 332 17.01 30.13 0.29
C GLU A 332 15.57 30.41 -0.17
N ARG A 333 15.04 31.57 0.25
CA ARG A 333 13.68 31.97 -0.12
C ARG A 333 13.59 32.23 -1.62
N VAL A 334 12.47 31.82 -2.20
CA VAL A 334 12.18 32.06 -3.62
C VAL A 334 11.76 33.50 -3.88
N GLU A 335 11.68 33.86 -5.16
CA GLU A 335 11.18 35.16 -5.58
C GLU A 335 9.74 35.38 -5.08
N ARG A 336 9.47 36.55 -4.48
CA ARG A 336 8.13 36.92 -4.00
C ARG A 336 7.05 36.84 -5.08
N ASN A 337 7.44 36.95 -6.35
CA ASN A 337 6.50 36.90 -7.48
C ASN A 337 5.82 35.53 -7.59
N TYR A 338 6.48 34.43 -7.21
CA TYR A 338 5.91 33.08 -7.36
C TYR A 338 4.61 32.91 -6.56
N MET A 339 4.55 33.50 -5.36
CA MET A 339 3.34 33.48 -4.53
C MET A 339 2.18 34.24 -5.16
N ASN A 340 2.46 35.35 -5.85
CA ASN A 340 1.44 36.10 -6.59
C ASN A 340 0.98 35.33 -7.83
N MET A 341 1.91 34.75 -8.58
CA MET A 341 1.64 33.93 -9.75
C MET A 341 0.82 32.69 -9.41
N LEU A 342 1.11 32.02 -8.29
CA LEU A 342 0.30 30.92 -7.79
C LEU A 342 -1.15 31.33 -7.53
N LYS A 343 -1.43 32.60 -7.23
CA LYS A 343 -2.80 33.09 -7.00
C LYS A 343 -3.58 33.37 -8.28
N ALA A 344 -2.94 33.42 -9.45
CA ALA A 344 -3.62 33.71 -10.71
C ALA A 344 -4.73 32.68 -11.04
N PRO A 345 -5.85 33.11 -11.63
CA PRO A 345 -6.98 32.22 -11.94
C PRO A 345 -6.64 31.22 -13.03
N HIS A 346 -5.84 31.60 -14.03
CA HIS A 346 -5.47 30.74 -15.15
C HIS A 346 -3.96 30.58 -15.21
N LYS A 347 -3.51 29.33 -15.27
CA LYS A 347 -2.08 28.98 -15.28
C LYS A 347 -1.77 27.96 -16.34
N VAL A 348 -0.58 28.09 -16.92
CA VAL A 348 0.04 27.05 -17.75
C VAL A 348 1.31 26.58 -17.04
N VAL A 349 1.46 25.27 -16.87
CA VAL A 349 2.68 24.66 -16.32
C VAL A 349 3.34 23.87 -17.42
N ILE A 350 4.56 24.25 -17.80
CA ILE A 350 5.37 23.54 -18.77
C ILE A 350 6.48 22.83 -17.98
N ALA A 351 6.43 21.50 -17.94
CA ALA A 351 7.28 20.71 -17.06
C ALA A 351 8.14 19.69 -17.84
N THR A 352 9.35 19.45 -17.35
CA THR A 352 10.28 18.43 -17.83
C THR A 352 10.63 17.44 -16.72
N SER A 353 11.51 16.48 -17.00
CA SER A 353 11.90 15.42 -16.07
C SER A 353 12.55 15.90 -14.76
N ARG A 354 13.13 17.11 -14.73
CA ARG A 354 13.68 17.71 -13.52
C ARG A 354 12.67 18.55 -12.74
N GLY A 355 11.61 19.04 -13.38
CA GLY A 355 10.61 19.92 -12.76
C GLY A 355 9.40 19.21 -12.15
N ILE A 356 9.52 17.92 -11.81
CA ILE A 356 8.36 17.12 -11.40
C ILE A 356 7.78 17.58 -10.07
N ALA A 357 8.62 17.78 -9.06
CA ALA A 357 8.15 18.20 -7.76
C ALA A 357 7.50 19.60 -7.77
N PRO A 358 8.09 20.65 -8.39
CA PRO A 358 7.43 21.95 -8.48
C PRO A 358 6.16 21.88 -9.33
N MET A 359 6.16 21.12 -10.44
CA MET A 359 4.94 20.86 -11.24
C MET A 359 3.82 20.33 -10.34
N MET A 360 4.10 19.29 -9.56
CA MET A 360 3.11 18.67 -8.68
C MET A 360 2.65 19.62 -7.58
N GLN A 361 3.55 20.40 -7.00
CA GLN A 361 3.18 21.38 -5.96
C GLN A 361 2.25 22.46 -6.54
N ILE A 362 2.50 22.95 -7.77
CA ILE A 362 1.64 23.95 -8.44
C ILE A 362 0.27 23.36 -8.80
N LEU A 363 0.24 22.12 -9.30
CA LEU A 363 -1.00 21.40 -9.57
C LEU A 363 -1.84 21.26 -8.31
N ARG A 364 -1.23 20.78 -7.21
CA ARG A 364 -1.90 20.66 -5.91
C ARG A 364 -2.38 22.02 -5.39
N ALA A 365 -1.52 23.03 -5.41
CA ALA A 365 -1.84 24.38 -4.95
C ALA A 365 -2.97 25.05 -5.74
N THR A 366 -3.26 24.59 -6.96
CA THR A 366 -4.38 25.07 -7.78
C THR A 366 -5.62 24.21 -7.61
N MET A 367 -5.48 22.88 -7.63
CA MET A 367 -6.60 21.95 -7.62
C MET A 367 -7.24 21.77 -6.24
N GLU A 368 -6.46 21.90 -5.17
CA GLU A 368 -6.92 21.76 -3.77
C GLU A 368 -7.55 23.05 -3.20
N ARG A 369 -7.58 24.13 -3.99
CA ARG A 369 -8.22 25.37 -3.57
C ARG A 369 -9.72 25.23 -3.40
N PRO A 370 -10.32 25.96 -2.44
CA PRO A 370 -11.76 26.05 -2.30
C PRO A 370 -12.41 26.76 -3.51
N GLU A 371 -11.69 27.69 -4.15
CA GLU A 371 -12.15 28.41 -5.33
C GLU A 371 -12.13 27.50 -6.59
N LYS A 372 -13.32 27.28 -7.18
CA LYS A 372 -13.51 26.35 -8.31
C LYS A 372 -13.25 26.98 -9.69
N ASP A 373 -13.01 28.28 -9.75
CA ASP A 373 -12.74 29.05 -10.97
C ASP A 373 -11.28 28.97 -11.43
N ALA A 374 -10.36 28.57 -10.53
CA ALA A 374 -8.97 28.40 -10.88
C ALA A 374 -8.77 27.21 -11.84
N THR A 375 -8.14 27.48 -12.98
CA THR A 375 -7.82 26.49 -14.01
C THR A 375 -6.31 26.35 -14.21
N ILE A 376 -5.88 25.16 -14.61
CA ILE A 376 -4.49 24.86 -14.88
C ILE A 376 -4.33 23.90 -16.05
N HIS A 377 -3.45 24.26 -16.99
CA HIS A 377 -3.04 23.40 -18.09
C HIS A 377 -1.60 22.94 -17.90
N LEU A 378 -1.41 21.64 -17.71
CA LEU A 378 -0.10 21.00 -17.72
C LEU A 378 0.33 20.64 -19.15
N ILE A 379 1.51 21.09 -19.56
CA ILE A 379 2.23 20.59 -20.73
C ILE A 379 3.49 19.89 -20.22
N TYR A 380 3.52 18.57 -20.26
CA TYR A 380 4.68 17.80 -19.81
C TYR A 380 5.48 17.28 -21.01
N ILE A 381 6.73 17.71 -21.11
CA ILE A 381 7.66 17.38 -22.20
C ILE A 381 8.54 16.23 -21.73
N ALA A 382 8.47 15.10 -22.42
CA ALA A 382 9.17 13.88 -22.06
C ALA A 382 9.86 13.21 -23.26
N ASP A 383 10.87 12.39 -23.00
CA ASP A 383 11.49 11.55 -24.03
C ASP A 383 10.52 10.46 -24.51
N ARG A 384 9.94 9.73 -23.54
CA ARG A 384 9.05 8.58 -23.73
C ARG A 384 7.85 8.64 -22.79
N ALA A 385 6.80 7.89 -23.10
CA ALA A 385 5.61 7.80 -22.25
C ALA A 385 5.90 7.30 -20.82
N SER A 386 6.90 6.41 -20.68
CA SER A 386 7.36 5.91 -19.37
C SER A 386 8.16 6.93 -18.56
N SER A 387 8.43 8.12 -19.10
CA SER A 387 9.13 9.20 -18.39
C SER A 387 8.16 10.25 -17.83
N ILE A 388 6.86 9.95 -17.82
CA ILE A 388 5.79 10.83 -17.34
C ILE A 388 5.35 10.34 -15.96
N PRO A 389 5.57 11.11 -14.88
CA PRO A 389 5.15 10.71 -13.54
C PRO A 389 3.63 10.65 -13.43
N TYR A 390 3.08 9.65 -12.73
CA TYR A 390 1.65 9.47 -12.49
C TYR A 390 0.77 9.70 -13.73
N ARG A 391 1.23 9.25 -14.90
CA ARG A 391 0.60 9.51 -16.20
C ARG A 391 -0.88 9.15 -16.20
N GLU A 392 -1.24 7.96 -15.71
CA GLU A 392 -2.63 7.51 -15.77
C GLU A 392 -3.50 8.25 -14.74
N LYS A 393 -2.95 8.65 -13.59
CA LYS A 393 -3.66 9.52 -12.63
C LYS A 393 -3.88 10.93 -13.16
N LEU A 394 -2.90 11.51 -13.86
CA LEU A 394 -3.04 12.82 -14.50
C LEU A 394 -4.13 12.80 -15.57
N LYS A 395 -4.20 11.76 -16.41
CA LYS A 395 -5.30 11.61 -17.37
C LYS A 395 -6.65 11.47 -16.67
N ALA A 396 -6.74 10.61 -15.68
CA ALA A 396 -7.97 10.40 -14.92
C ALA A 396 -8.44 11.71 -14.26
N LEU A 397 -7.51 12.54 -13.76
CA LEU A 397 -7.84 13.86 -13.24
C LEU A 397 -8.39 14.80 -14.32
N ALA A 398 -7.78 14.81 -15.50
CA ALA A 398 -8.24 15.65 -16.62
C ALA A 398 -9.63 15.21 -17.12
N GLU A 399 -9.91 13.91 -17.09
CA GLU A 399 -11.24 13.36 -17.42
C GLU A 399 -12.28 13.68 -16.33
N ALA A 400 -11.89 13.66 -15.05
CA ALA A 400 -12.77 13.92 -13.92
C ALA A 400 -13.05 15.40 -13.65
N SER A 401 -12.20 16.31 -14.14
CA SER A 401 -12.35 17.77 -13.95
C SER A 401 -11.90 18.57 -15.18
N PRO A 402 -12.47 18.31 -16.37
CA PRO A 402 -12.03 18.90 -17.64
C PRO A 402 -12.14 20.42 -17.69
N GLU A 403 -13.01 21.02 -16.88
CA GLU A 403 -13.19 22.47 -16.76
C GLU A 403 -12.12 23.16 -15.91
N ARG A 404 -11.43 22.41 -15.04
CA ARG A 404 -10.38 22.93 -14.15
C ARG A 404 -8.98 22.49 -14.54
N PHE A 405 -8.84 21.27 -15.06
CA PHE A 405 -7.55 20.67 -15.35
C PHE A 405 -7.48 20.08 -16.75
N ARG A 406 -6.45 20.49 -17.48
CA ARG A 406 -6.05 19.88 -18.75
C ARG A 406 -4.60 19.43 -18.66
N CYS A 407 -4.29 18.27 -19.25
CA CYS A 407 -2.91 17.86 -19.45
C CYS A 407 -2.64 17.49 -20.91
N THR A 408 -1.53 17.99 -21.45
CA THR A 408 -0.96 17.60 -22.74
C THR A 408 0.40 16.96 -22.48
N PHE A 409 0.58 15.73 -22.95
CA PHE A 409 1.88 15.06 -22.94
C PHE A 409 2.54 15.20 -24.31
N VAL A 410 3.76 15.72 -24.33
CA VAL A 410 4.55 15.90 -25.55
C VAL A 410 5.74 14.94 -25.51
N LEU A 411 5.86 14.07 -26.52
CA LEU A 411 7.02 13.17 -26.65
C LEU A 411 8.00 13.65 -27.71
N GLN A 412 9.26 13.76 -27.34
CA GLN A 412 10.35 14.05 -28.27
C GLN A 412 10.67 12.85 -29.17
N HIS A 413 10.56 11.62 -28.64
CA HIS A 413 10.76 10.38 -29.39
C HIS A 413 9.52 9.47 -29.27
N PRO A 414 8.43 9.76 -30.00
CA PRO A 414 7.19 9.01 -29.91
C PRO A 414 7.36 7.59 -30.46
N GLN A 415 6.91 6.60 -29.68
CA GLN A 415 6.81 5.20 -30.12
C GLN A 415 5.60 4.98 -31.04
N PRO A 416 5.59 3.91 -31.87
CA PRO A 416 4.43 3.57 -32.70
C PRO A 416 3.14 3.47 -31.87
N GLY A 417 2.08 4.13 -32.34
CA GLY A 417 0.79 4.20 -31.63
C GLY A 417 0.67 5.33 -30.60
N TRP A 418 1.70 6.17 -30.42
CA TRP A 418 1.55 7.40 -29.64
C TRP A 418 0.55 8.35 -30.30
N SER A 419 -0.54 8.64 -29.59
CA SER A 419 -1.62 9.53 -30.05
C SER A 419 -1.56 10.93 -29.45
N GLY A 420 -0.54 11.22 -28.61
CA GLY A 420 -0.37 12.52 -27.97
C GLY A 420 0.46 13.48 -28.83
N ALA A 421 0.79 14.63 -28.25
CA ALA A 421 1.54 15.66 -28.95
C ALA A 421 3.01 15.27 -29.15
N VAL A 422 3.65 15.88 -30.16
CA VAL A 422 5.05 15.65 -30.54
C VAL A 422 5.85 16.95 -30.70
N ASN A 423 5.17 18.07 -31.00
CA ASN A 423 5.80 19.39 -31.08
C ASN A 423 5.40 20.22 -29.87
N TYR A 424 6.34 20.46 -28.95
CA TYR A 424 6.04 21.23 -27.74
C TYR A 424 5.77 22.70 -28.04
N LEU A 425 6.36 23.29 -29.09
CA LEU A 425 6.14 24.70 -29.42
C LEU A 425 4.71 24.95 -29.90
N ASP A 426 4.16 24.06 -30.72
CA ASP A 426 2.78 24.18 -31.20
C ASP A 426 1.78 24.07 -30.04
N GLU A 427 2.01 23.12 -29.14
CA GLU A 427 1.16 22.94 -27.96
C GLU A 427 1.27 24.11 -26.99
N ILE A 428 2.47 24.65 -26.76
CA ILE A 428 2.66 25.84 -25.93
C ILE A 428 1.90 27.00 -26.56
N ALA A 429 2.13 27.30 -27.84
CA ALA A 429 1.46 28.39 -28.55
C ALA A 429 -0.07 28.27 -28.47
N ALA A 430 -0.62 27.08 -28.67
CA ALA A 430 -2.06 26.82 -28.59
C ALA A 430 -2.65 26.98 -27.17
N SER A 431 -1.81 26.91 -26.13
CA SER A 431 -2.25 26.94 -24.73
C SER A 431 -2.07 28.31 -24.07
N VAL A 432 -1.13 29.12 -24.55
CA VAL A 432 -0.80 30.44 -23.98
C VAL A 432 -1.40 31.60 -24.79
N PHE A 433 -1.68 31.39 -26.08
CA PHE A 433 -2.28 32.41 -26.95
C PHE A 433 -3.83 32.41 -26.83
N PRO A 434 -4.52 33.57 -26.91
CA PRO A 434 -4.02 34.93 -27.12
C PRO A 434 -3.83 35.75 -25.84
N ASP A 435 -3.79 35.13 -24.65
CA ASP A 435 -3.74 35.86 -23.38
C ASP A 435 -2.29 36.15 -22.95
N PRO A 436 -1.73 37.34 -23.21
CA PRO A 436 -0.37 37.66 -22.78
C PRO A 436 -0.22 37.70 -21.25
N ALA A 437 -1.33 37.86 -20.51
CA ALA A 437 -1.35 37.93 -19.05
C ALA A 437 -1.45 36.55 -18.38
N VAL A 438 -1.55 35.46 -19.15
CA VAL A 438 -1.55 34.11 -18.60
C VAL A 438 -0.26 33.85 -17.81
N VAL A 439 -0.40 33.29 -16.61
CA VAL A 439 0.73 32.96 -15.76
C VAL A 439 1.33 31.62 -16.19
N ILE A 440 2.64 31.61 -16.42
CA ILE A 440 3.36 30.44 -16.94
C ILE A 440 4.45 30.02 -15.94
N PHE A 441 4.43 28.74 -15.56
CA PHE A 441 5.50 28.11 -14.78
C PHE A 441 6.30 27.16 -15.67
N LEU A 442 7.59 27.45 -15.83
CA LEU A 442 8.57 26.57 -16.44
C LEU A 442 9.21 25.72 -15.34
N CYS A 443 8.77 24.47 -15.22
CA CYS A 443 9.27 23.53 -14.22
C CYS A 443 10.34 22.64 -14.84
N GLY A 444 11.60 22.84 -14.48
CA GLY A 444 12.70 22.08 -15.04
C GLY A 444 14.00 22.86 -15.01
N ALA A 445 15.10 22.18 -15.29
CA ALA A 445 16.40 22.82 -15.20
C ALA A 445 16.54 23.99 -16.18
N SER A 446 17.35 24.95 -15.78
CA SER A 446 17.59 26.18 -16.54
C SER A 446 18.07 25.92 -17.97
N GLU A 447 18.75 24.80 -18.24
CA GLU A 447 19.20 24.41 -19.58
C GLU A 447 18.06 23.88 -20.46
N GLU A 448 17.09 23.18 -19.86
CA GLU A 448 15.95 22.57 -20.54
C GLU A 448 14.86 23.61 -20.85
N THR A 449 14.70 24.60 -19.96
CA THR A 449 13.63 25.60 -20.04
C THR A 449 14.04 26.88 -20.78
N ARG A 450 15.34 27.10 -21.04
CA ARG A 450 15.85 28.34 -21.67
C ARG A 450 15.27 28.60 -23.04
N SER A 451 15.23 27.60 -23.91
CA SER A 451 14.68 27.74 -25.26
C SER A 451 13.18 28.05 -25.21
N ILE A 452 12.45 27.35 -24.34
CA ILE A 452 11.02 27.55 -24.12
C ILE A 452 10.75 28.98 -23.64
N LYS A 453 11.54 29.47 -22.67
CA LYS A 453 11.44 30.86 -22.18
C LYS A 453 11.66 31.86 -23.30
N SER A 454 12.68 31.66 -24.15
CA SER A 454 12.92 32.52 -25.32
C SER A 454 11.71 32.55 -26.25
N SER A 455 11.15 31.39 -26.59
CA SER A 455 9.97 31.31 -27.46
C SER A 455 8.73 31.99 -26.87
N LEU A 456 8.53 31.92 -25.55
CA LEU A 456 7.44 32.63 -24.88
C LEU A 456 7.60 34.15 -24.96
N LEU A 457 8.82 34.66 -24.83
CA LEU A 457 9.11 36.09 -25.00
C LEU A 457 8.89 36.52 -26.45
N ASP A 458 9.30 35.71 -27.43
CA ASP A 458 9.05 35.96 -28.85
C ASP A 458 7.54 35.96 -29.19
N MET A 459 6.73 35.20 -28.44
CA MET A 459 5.27 35.21 -28.51
C MET A 459 4.61 36.41 -27.80
N GLY A 460 5.39 37.28 -27.14
CA GLY A 460 4.91 38.51 -26.52
C GLY A 460 4.53 38.41 -25.04
N HIS A 461 4.86 37.32 -24.36
CA HIS A 461 4.69 37.23 -22.90
C HIS A 461 5.74 38.06 -22.16
N ASP A 462 5.38 38.60 -20.99
CA ASP A 462 6.28 39.39 -20.15
C ASP A 462 7.08 38.46 -19.21
N VAL A 463 8.32 38.84 -18.90
CA VAL A 463 9.14 38.12 -17.90
C VAL A 463 8.42 38.04 -16.54
N ALA A 464 7.61 39.03 -16.18
CA ALA A 464 6.84 39.07 -14.94
C ALA A 464 5.74 37.99 -14.85
N THR A 465 5.28 37.44 -15.98
CA THR A 465 4.28 36.35 -16.03
C THR A 465 4.90 34.98 -16.22
N ILE A 466 6.24 34.88 -16.32
CA ILE A 466 6.97 33.63 -16.50
C ILE A 466 7.88 33.35 -15.28
N ALA A 467 7.59 32.26 -14.55
CA ALA A 467 8.42 31.77 -13.47
C ALA A 467 9.20 30.53 -13.91
N THR A 468 10.49 30.45 -13.60
CA THR A 468 11.30 29.24 -13.82
C THR A 468 11.62 28.62 -12.46
N VAL A 469 11.25 27.37 -12.26
CA VAL A 469 11.39 26.66 -10.99
C VAL A 469 12.03 25.30 -11.26
N GLU A 470 13.06 24.95 -10.49
CA GLU A 470 13.79 23.68 -10.61
C GLU A 470 13.36 22.67 -9.54
#